data_AF-A0A7T3RER5-F1
#
_entry.id   AF-A0A7T3RER5-F1
#
_cell.length_a   1.000
_cell.length_b   1.000
_cell.length_c   1.000
_cell.angle_alpha   90.00
_cell.angle_beta   90.00
_cell.angle_gamma   90.00
#
_symmetry.space_group_name_H-M   'P 1'
#
loop_
_entity.id
_entity.type
_entity.pdbx_description
1 polymer ?
#
loop_
_entity_poly.entity_id
_entity_poly.type
_entity_poly.pdbx_seq_one_letter_code
_entity_poly.pdbx_strand_id
1 'polypeptide(L)'
;MSLPLIMCIAGAAVFIFVFFFYIIRISRLKKTRAGSSLDVPRAPVSYKGSIAAAFVLEALPFAVPMELYMVAVSLACGILGEIIVFKERIAKISENEPSGTGQSS
;
A
#
# COMPACT_ATOMS: atom_id res chain seq x y z
N MET A 1 -21.22 -22.20 -5.40
CA MET A 1 -20.63 -20.99 -4.76
C MET A 1 -21.05 -19.78 -5.56
N SER A 2 -21.59 -18.75 -4.91
CA SER A 2 -22.02 -17.52 -5.56
C SER A 2 -20.80 -16.79 -6.12
N LEU A 3 -20.72 -16.60 -7.44
CA LEU A 3 -19.71 -15.79 -8.15
C LEU A 3 -19.21 -14.53 -7.40
N PRO A 4 -20.07 -13.70 -6.77
CA PRO A 4 -19.61 -12.55 -6.00
C PRO A 4 -18.72 -12.89 -4.80
N LEU A 5 -18.97 -14.01 -4.10
CA LEU A 5 -18.14 -14.42 -2.96
C LEU A 5 -16.74 -14.82 -3.41
N ILE A 6 -16.62 -15.49 -4.55
CA ILE A 6 -15.34 -15.87 -5.13
C ILE A 6 -14.54 -14.60 -5.49
N MET A 7 -15.20 -13.60 -6.08
CA MET A 7 -14.56 -12.32 -6.40
C MET A 7 -14.12 -11.55 -5.14
N CYS A 8 -14.94 -11.51 -4.09
CA CYS A 8 -14.56 -10.86 -2.83
C CYS A 8 -13.34 -11.56 -2.19
N ILE A 9 -13.32 -12.89 -2.17
CA ILE A 9 -12.18 -13.66 -1.62
C ILE A 9 -10.92 -13.43 -2.47
N ALA A 10 -11.05 -13.44 -3.80
CA ALA A 10 -9.93 -13.19 -4.70
C ALA A 10 -9.39 -11.77 -4.57
N GLY A 11 -10.27 -10.76 -4.48
CA GLY A 11 -9.89 -9.36 -4.25
C GLY A 11 -9.14 -9.20 -2.94
N ALA A 12 -9.72 -9.70 -1.84
CA ALA A 12 -9.08 -9.64 -0.52
C ALA A 12 -7.71 -10.34 -0.50
N ALA A 13 -7.57 -11.48 -1.18
CA ALA A 13 -6.29 -12.17 -1.29
C ALA A 13 -5.24 -11.32 -2.03
N VAL A 14 -5.63 -10.64 -3.12
CA VAL A 14 -4.75 -9.73 -3.86
C VAL A 14 -4.39 -8.51 -3.02
N PHE A 15 -5.36 -7.89 -2.36
CA PHE A 15 -5.15 -6.75 -1.46
C PHE A 15 -4.15 -7.10 -0.34
N ILE A 16 -4.37 -8.23 0.35
CA ILE A 16 -3.46 -8.72 1.39
C ILE A 16 -2.06 -8.99 0.81
N PHE A 17 -1.98 -9.63 -0.36
CA PHE A 17 -0.70 -9.91 -1.02
C PHE A 17 0.07 -8.62 -1.35
N VAL A 18 -0.60 -7.62 -1.91
CA VAL A 18 -0.04 -6.30 -2.22
C VAL A 18 0.44 -5.62 -0.94
N PHE A 19 -0.40 -5.58 0.11
CA PHE A 19 -0.06 -5.02 1.41
C PHE A 19 1.25 -5.61 1.96
N PHE A 20 1.32 -6.94 2.07
CA PHE A 20 2.50 -7.63 2.58
C PHE A 20 3.72 -7.42 1.70
N PHE A 21 3.56 -7.51 0.37
CA PHE A 21 4.65 -7.31 -0.57
C PHE A 21 5.29 -5.93 -0.39
N TYR A 22 4.48 -4.87 -0.31
CA TYR A 22 4.99 -3.52 -0.14
C TYR A 22 5.54 -3.24 1.26
N ILE A 23 4.92 -3.78 2.32
CA ILE A 23 5.45 -3.68 3.69
C ILE A 23 6.83 -4.35 3.80
N ILE A 24 7.00 -5.54 3.21
CA ILE A 24 8.29 -6.22 3.16
C ILE A 24 9.29 -5.39 2.36
N ARG A 25 8.89 -4.86 1.18
CA ARG A 25 9.76 -4.02 0.35
C ARG A 25 10.22 -2.77 1.08
N ILE A 26 9.32 -2.05 1.76
CA ILE A 26 9.65 -0.90 2.59
C ILE A 26 10.58 -1.32 3.73
N SER A 27 10.28 -2.41 4.43
CA SER A 27 11.10 -2.88 5.56
C SER A 27 12.52 -3.25 5.12
N ARG A 28 12.67 -3.87 3.94
CA ARG A 28 13.98 -4.13 3.33
C ARG A 28 14.71 -2.84 2.99
N LEU A 29 14.04 -1.90 2.31
CA LEU A 29 14.62 -0.58 2.00
C LEU A 29 15.08 0.16 3.27
N LYS A 30 14.27 0.11 4.33
CA LYS A 30 14.63 0.67 5.65
C LYS A 30 15.84 -0.04 6.25
N LYS A 31 15.91 -1.37 6.18
CA LYS A 31 17.03 -2.16 6.73
C LYS A 31 18.33 -1.89 5.98
N THR A 32 18.29 -1.77 4.65
CA THR A 32 19.46 -1.37 3.85
C THR A 32 19.92 0.04 4.21
N ARG A 33 18.98 0.95 4.50
CA ARG A 33 19.30 2.33 4.94
C ARG A 33 19.66 2.45 6.40
N ALA A 34 19.33 1.51 7.28
CA ALA A 34 19.70 1.56 8.70
C ALA A 34 21.22 1.39 8.94
N GLY A 35 21.96 0.93 7.91
CA GLY A 35 23.43 0.99 7.89
C GLY A 35 23.98 2.38 7.56
N SER A 36 23.12 3.29 7.07
CA SER A 36 23.39 4.71 6.84
C SER A 36 22.73 5.48 7.98
N SER A 37 23.38 6.48 8.58
CA SER A 37 22.82 7.27 9.69
C SER A 37 21.64 8.20 9.30
N LEU A 38 20.84 7.81 8.31
CA LEU A 38 19.70 8.58 7.82
C LEU A 38 18.43 8.12 8.54
N ASP A 39 17.93 8.99 9.39
CA ASP A 39 16.65 8.86 10.07
C ASP A 39 15.55 8.56 9.05
N VAL A 40 15.04 7.32 9.04
CA VAL A 40 13.96 6.94 8.15
C VAL A 40 12.68 7.63 8.65
N PRO A 41 12.06 8.54 7.88
CA PRO A 41 10.90 9.27 8.35
C PRO A 41 9.75 8.30 8.68
N ARG A 42 9.18 8.44 9.90
CA ARG A 42 7.98 7.70 10.33
C ARG A 42 6.84 7.91 9.32
N ALA A 43 5.92 6.94 9.23
CA ALA A 43 4.78 7.06 8.34
C ALA A 43 3.89 8.23 8.79
N PRO A 44 3.61 9.23 7.92
CA PRO A 44 2.70 10.31 8.27
C PRO A 44 1.31 9.74 8.54
N VAL A 45 0.56 10.36 9.45
CA VAL A 45 -0.75 9.88 9.90
C VAL A 45 -1.75 9.76 8.74
N SER A 46 -1.63 10.62 7.72
CA SER A 46 -2.39 10.55 6.47
C SER A 46 -2.28 9.20 5.76
N TYR A 47 -1.11 8.57 5.84
CA TYR A 47 -0.84 7.25 5.25
C TYR A 47 -1.67 6.15 5.92
N LYS A 48 -1.75 6.18 7.24
CA LYS A 48 -2.54 5.23 8.03
C LYS A 48 -4.04 5.43 7.76
N GLY A 49 -4.48 6.68 7.62
CA GLY A 49 -5.85 7.02 7.26
C GLY A 49 -6.25 6.46 5.90
N SER A 50 -5.39 6.61 4.88
CA SER A 50 -5.67 6.09 3.55
C SER A 50 -5.73 4.56 3.50
N ILE A 51 -4.85 3.87 4.24
CA ILE A 51 -4.89 2.40 4.36
C ILE A 51 -6.16 1.95 5.08
N ALA A 52 -6.53 2.61 6.18
CA ALA A 52 -7.76 2.29 6.89
C ALA A 52 -8.99 2.46 5.99
N ALA A 53 -9.04 3.54 5.19
CA ALA A 53 -10.11 3.76 4.22
C ALA A 53 -10.17 2.66 3.15
N ALA A 54 -9.00 2.22 2.64
CA ALA A 54 -8.93 1.12 1.68
C ALA A 54 -9.44 -0.21 2.27
N PHE A 55 -9.08 -0.53 3.52
CA PHE A 55 -9.61 -1.70 4.23
C PHE A 55 -11.13 -1.66 4.39
N VAL A 56 -11.69 -0.48 4.71
CA VAL A 56 -13.15 -0.31 4.83
C VAL A 56 -13.84 -0.52 3.49
N LEU A 57 -13.27 -0.01 2.39
CA LEU A 57 -13.77 -0.21 1.04
C LEU A 57 -13.73 -1.69 0.63
N GLU A 58 -12.67 -2.41 0.98
CA GLU A 58 -12.52 -3.84 0.71
C GLU A 58 -13.49 -4.70 1.55
N ALA A 59 -13.82 -4.27 2.76
CA ALA A 59 -14.75 -4.97 3.66
C ALA A 59 -16.23 -4.69 3.33
N LEU A 60 -16.52 -3.58 2.65
CA LEU A 60 -17.89 -3.15 2.31
C LEU A 60 -18.71 -4.22 1.56
N PRO A 61 -18.16 -4.91 0.55
CA PRO A 61 -18.86 -5.97 -0.20
C PRO A 61 -19.22 -7.21 0.64
N PHE A 62 -18.57 -7.39 1.80
CA PHE A 62 -18.91 -8.46 2.73
C PHE A 62 -20.07 -8.09 3.65
N ALA A 63 -20.23 -6.80 3.95
CA ALA A 63 -21.29 -6.30 4.82
C ALA A 63 -22.60 -6.00 4.06
N VAL A 64 -22.50 -5.54 2.81
CA VAL A 64 -23.65 -5.16 2.00
C VAL A 64 -23.63 -5.94 0.67
N PRO A 65 -24.68 -6.70 0.33
CA PRO A 65 -24.77 -7.35 -0.97
C PRO A 65 -24.89 -6.30 -2.06
N MET A 66 -23.81 -6.09 -2.81
CA MET A 66 -23.76 -5.18 -3.96
C MET A 66 -23.75 -5.96 -5.26
N GLU A 67 -24.18 -5.29 -6.33
CA GLU A 67 -24.03 -5.78 -7.70
C GLU A 67 -22.56 -6.08 -8.03
N LEU A 68 -22.32 -7.14 -8.80
CA LEU A 68 -20.97 -7.67 -9.07
C LEU A 68 -20.00 -6.60 -9.63
N TYR A 69 -20.50 -5.67 -10.45
CA TYR A 69 -19.69 -4.58 -11.00
C TYR A 69 -19.24 -3.57 -9.94
N MET A 70 -20.09 -3.26 -8.95
CA MET A 70 -19.73 -2.37 -7.84
C MET A 70 -18.67 -3.01 -6.95
N VAL A 71 -18.78 -4.33 -6.73
CA VAL A 71 -17.77 -5.11 -6.02
C VAL A 71 -16.44 -5.05 -6.78
N ALA A 72 -16.42 -5.31 -8.08
CA ALA A 72 -15.19 -5.25 -8.86
C ALA A 72 -14.53 -3.85 -8.85
N VAL A 73 -15.33 -2.78 -8.98
CA VAL A 73 -14.83 -1.40 -8.98
C VAL A 73 -14.30 -1.00 -7.61
N SER A 74 -14.99 -1.36 -6.52
CA SER A 74 -14.54 -1.05 -5.15
C SER A 74 -13.24 -1.77 -4.80
N LEU A 75 -13.12 -3.07 -5.10
CA LEU A 75 -11.88 -3.84 -4.92
C LEU A 75 -10.73 -3.25 -5.74
N ALA A 76 -10.98 -2.92 -7.01
CA ALA A 76 -9.97 -2.29 -7.86
C ALA A 76 -9.50 -0.93 -7.30
N CYS A 77 -10.43 -0.13 -6.77
CA CYS A 77 -10.11 1.15 -6.15
C CYS A 77 -9.29 0.97 -4.87
N GLY A 78 -9.63 0.00 -4.02
CA GLY A 78 -8.87 -0.34 -2.81
C GLY A 78 -7.43 -0.72 -3.12
N ILE A 79 -7.24 -1.65 -4.06
CA ILE A 79 -5.92 -2.14 -4.49
C ILE A 79 -5.10 -1.02 -5.15
N LEU A 80 -5.69 -0.24 -6.07
CA LEU A 80 -4.97 0.85 -6.74
C LEU A 80 -4.60 1.98 -5.77
N GLY A 81 -5.52 2.37 -4.89
CA GLY A 81 -5.26 3.37 -3.86
C GLY A 81 -4.11 2.94 -2.95
N GLU A 82 -4.12 1.67 -2.53
CA GLU A 82 -3.03 1.08 -1.78
C GLU A 82 -1.69 1.14 -2.53
N ILE A 83 -1.65 0.69 -3.79
CA ILE A 83 -0.43 0.72 -4.62
C ILE A 83 0.12 2.14 -4.75
N ILE A 84 -0.73 3.12 -5.04
CA ILE A 84 -0.32 4.53 -5.19
C ILE A 84 0.32 5.03 -3.90
N VAL A 85 -0.36 4.80 -2.78
CA VAL A 85 0.07 5.21 -1.44
C VAL A 85 1.42 4.58 -1.09
N PHE A 86 1.57 3.26 -1.28
CA PHE A 86 2.85 2.57 -1.03
C PHE A 86 3.97 3.02 -1.97
N LYS A 87 3.69 3.24 -3.26
CA LYS A 87 4.67 3.75 -4.23
C LYS A 87 5.14 5.16 -3.86
N GLU A 88 4.22 6.04 -3.47
CA GLU A 88 4.55 7.39 -3.02
C GLU A 88 5.44 7.35 -1.75
N ARG A 89 5.19 6.41 -0.83
CA ARG A 89 6.09 6.22 0.32
C ARG A 89 7.46 5.71 -0.06
N ILE A 90 7.56 4.79 -1.01
CA ILE A 90 8.85 4.31 -1.50
C ILE A 90 9.61 5.46 -2.18
N ALA A 91 8.93 6.26 -3.01
CA ALA A 91 9.53 7.42 -3.67
C ALA A 91 10.07 8.43 -2.65
N LYS A 92 9.28 8.79 -1.63
CA LYS A 92 9.72 9.68 -0.53
C LYS A 92 10.89 9.11 0.29
N ILE A 93 10.96 7.80 0.46
CA ILE A 93 12.12 7.15 1.08
C ILE A 93 13.32 7.22 0.13
N SER A 94 13.11 7.05 -1.18
CA SER A 94 14.17 7.14 -2.20
C SER A 94 14.75 8.55 -2.32
N GLU A 95 13.91 9.57 -2.46
CA GLU A 95 14.30 10.99 -2.62
C GLU A 95 15.03 11.58 -1.41
N ASN A 96 14.82 11.05 -0.20
CA ASN A 96 15.66 11.39 0.97
C ASN A 96 17.06 10.74 0.90
N GLU A 97 17.55 10.33 -0.29
CA GLU A 97 18.99 10.24 -0.51
C GLU A 97 19.59 11.64 -0.32
N PRO A 98 20.57 11.82 0.57
CA PRO A 98 21.34 13.04 0.54
C PRO A 98 22.04 13.08 -0.82
N SER A 99 21.74 14.11 -1.60
CA SER A 99 22.62 14.63 -2.63
C SER A 99 23.94 15.05 -1.97
N GLY A 100 24.76 14.06 -1.62
CA GLY A 100 25.84 14.16 -0.64
C GLY A 100 26.98 13.21 -0.93
N THR A 101 27.32 13.04 -2.21
CA THR A 101 28.66 12.64 -2.64
C THR A 101 28.93 13.30 -3.98
N GLY A 102 29.48 14.52 -3.92
CA GLY A 102 29.82 15.29 -5.11
C GLY A 102 30.21 16.74 -4.86
N GLN A 103 30.96 17.02 -3.80
CA GLN A 103 31.79 18.24 -3.76
C GLN A 103 33.24 17.80 -3.55
N SER A 104 34.08 17.91 -4.58
CA SER A 104 35.46 18.41 -4.43
C SER A 104 36.16 18.55 -5.80
N SER A 105 36.77 19.72 -5.96
CA SER A 105 37.81 20.16 -6.92
C SER A 105 37.38 20.59 -8.33
#